data_AF-A0A9E3K0I3-F1
#
_entry.id   AF-A0A9E3K0I3-F1
#
_cell.length_a   1.000
_cell.length_b   1.000
_cell.length_c   1.000
_cell.angle_alpha   90.00
_cell.angle_beta   90.00
_cell.angle_gamma   90.00
#
_symmetry.space_group_name_H-M   'P 1'
#
loop_
_entity.id
_entity.type
_entity.pdbx_description
1 polymer ?
#
loop_
_entity_poly.entity_id
_entity_poly.type
_entity_poly.pdbx_seq_one_letter_code
_entity_poly.pdbx_strand_id
1 'polypeptide(L)'
;QLARAQAPSPSPLVRFEFQAIADVTPQGCALLLAALQTLRKAGRELVLAGADHLVAVLRPMLAIGDRGTGEAPWLLLLELLLLTKREKDFEETAMDYCVTFEVSPPSFEAPPHLAVTANGGAGPSASPDTAGDRFLLPAVIRGDGAALLAAIAEQAPRHPVLVLDGSRLARIDYMAANALVAHLRTLAEDGHDVVLRDLNHIVAALLRLLGIGDRVRLYAHKY
;
A
#
# COMPACT_ATOMS: atom_id res chain seq x y z
N GLN A 1 29.76 -9.48 28.32
CA GLN A 1 29.88 -9.50 26.85
C GLN A 1 28.87 -10.47 26.29
N LEU A 2 28.18 -10.06 25.20
CA LEU A 2 27.59 -10.87 24.12
C LEU A 2 26.55 -11.95 24.51
N ALA A 3 25.33 -12.04 23.97
CA ALA A 3 24.61 -11.30 22.94
C ALA A 3 23.12 -11.66 23.17
N ARG A 4 22.23 -10.68 23.34
CA ARG A 4 20.78 -10.92 23.23
C ARG A 4 20.49 -11.14 21.76
N ALA A 5 20.37 -12.40 21.37
CA ALA A 5 19.72 -12.79 20.12
C ALA A 5 18.32 -12.18 20.11
N GLN A 6 18.15 -11.05 19.42
CA GLN A 6 16.85 -10.57 19.03
C GLN A 6 16.35 -11.50 17.94
N ALA A 7 15.38 -12.35 18.28
CA ALA A 7 14.59 -13.04 17.28
C ALA A 7 14.00 -11.97 16.32
N PRO A 8 14.05 -12.18 14.99
CA PRO A 8 13.45 -11.26 14.05
C PRO A 8 11.96 -11.16 14.39
N SER A 9 11.53 -9.99 14.83
CA SER A 9 10.12 -9.70 15.02
C SER A 9 9.48 -9.81 13.63
N PRO A 10 8.45 -10.66 13.43
CA PRO A 10 7.85 -10.81 12.12
C PRO A 10 7.13 -9.51 11.76
N SER A 11 7.72 -8.69 10.90
CA SER A 11 7.09 -7.46 10.42
C SER A 11 5.69 -7.79 9.87
N PRO A 12 4.60 -7.28 10.45
CA PRO A 12 3.24 -7.66 10.07
C PRO A 12 2.88 -7.20 8.65
N LEU A 13 3.62 -6.22 8.13
CA LEU A 13 3.45 -5.61 6.81
C LEU A 13 4.52 -6.13 5.84
N VAL A 14 4.07 -6.67 4.71
CA VAL A 14 4.94 -7.15 3.63
C VAL A 14 4.69 -6.29 2.39
N ARG A 15 5.73 -5.57 1.95
CA ARG A 15 5.69 -4.74 0.74
C ARG A 15 6.22 -5.53 -0.45
N PHE A 16 5.45 -5.55 -1.52
CA PHE A 16 5.86 -5.98 -2.86
C PHE A 16 6.01 -4.76 -3.75
N GLU A 17 7.02 -4.80 -4.61
CA GLU A 17 7.30 -3.71 -5.53
C GLU A 17 7.46 -4.28 -6.93
N PHE A 18 6.57 -3.86 -7.83
CA PHE A 18 6.43 -4.44 -9.17
C PHE A 18 6.91 -3.51 -10.29
N GLN A 19 7.35 -2.29 -9.96
CA GLN A 19 7.74 -1.27 -10.93
C GLN A 19 8.95 -1.66 -11.81
N ALA A 20 9.80 -2.56 -11.33
CA ALA A 20 11.00 -3.03 -12.05
C ALA A 20 10.72 -4.26 -12.94
N ILE A 21 9.48 -4.78 -12.94
CA ILE A 21 9.14 -5.97 -13.72
C ILE A 21 8.92 -5.56 -15.17
N ALA A 22 9.83 -5.96 -16.07
CA ALA A 22 9.70 -5.71 -17.50
C ALA A 22 8.91 -6.81 -18.23
N ASP A 23 9.07 -8.06 -17.79
CA ASP A 23 8.46 -9.24 -18.38
C ASP A 23 7.99 -10.20 -17.29
N VAL A 24 6.94 -10.96 -17.58
CA VAL A 24 6.43 -12.02 -16.71
C VAL A 24 6.36 -13.35 -17.45
N THR A 25 6.68 -14.43 -16.76
CA THR A 25 6.56 -15.79 -17.28
C THR A 25 5.44 -16.53 -16.56
N PRO A 26 4.81 -17.54 -17.17
CA PRO A 26 3.77 -18.33 -16.49
C PRO A 26 4.24 -18.94 -15.17
N GLN A 27 5.50 -19.38 -15.11
CA GLN A 27 6.14 -19.92 -13.91
C GLN A 27 6.32 -18.84 -12.83
N GLY A 28 6.75 -17.64 -13.21
CA GLY A 28 6.85 -16.50 -12.29
C GLY A 28 5.49 -16.09 -11.74
N CYS A 29 4.44 -16.14 -12.56
CA CYS A 29 3.08 -15.86 -12.14
C CYS A 29 2.59 -16.83 -11.07
N ALA A 30 2.85 -18.13 -11.25
CA ALA A 30 2.48 -19.16 -10.27
C ALA A 30 3.19 -18.96 -8.91
N LEU A 31 4.48 -18.64 -8.93
CA LEU A 31 5.25 -18.38 -7.71
C LEU A 31 4.74 -17.15 -6.97
N LEU A 32 4.48 -16.05 -7.69
CA LEU A 32 3.97 -14.82 -7.09
C LEU A 32 2.56 -15.01 -6.53
N LEU A 33 1.68 -15.69 -7.26
CA LEU A 33 0.33 -16.04 -6.80
C LEU A 33 0.39 -16.84 -5.49
N ALA A 34 1.23 -17.89 -5.45
CA ALA A 34 1.40 -18.70 -4.25
C ALA A 34 1.92 -17.87 -3.06
N ALA A 35 2.86 -16.96 -3.30
CA ALA A 35 3.39 -16.06 -2.26
C ALA A 35 2.31 -15.12 -1.70
N LEU A 36 1.53 -14.47 -2.57
CA LEU A 36 0.43 -13.59 -2.17
C LEU A 36 -0.63 -14.33 -1.35
N GLN A 37 -1.06 -15.50 -1.83
CA GLN A 37 -2.05 -16.32 -1.14
C GLN A 37 -1.54 -16.83 0.22
N THR A 38 -0.28 -17.24 0.31
CA THR A 38 0.34 -17.70 1.56
C THR A 38 0.37 -16.58 2.60
N LEU A 39 0.77 -15.37 2.20
CA LEU A 39 0.81 -14.22 3.09
C LEU A 39 -0.57 -13.76 3.52
N ARG A 40 -1.56 -13.80 2.60
CA ARG A 40 -2.96 -13.51 2.90
C ARG A 40 -3.54 -14.51 3.91
N LYS A 41 -3.30 -15.81 3.72
CA LYS A 41 -3.70 -16.86 4.67
C LYS A 41 -3.04 -16.70 6.03
N ALA A 42 -1.82 -16.16 6.07
CA ALA A 42 -1.12 -15.83 7.30
C ALA A 42 -1.62 -14.54 7.98
N GLY A 43 -2.65 -13.87 7.43
CA GLY A 43 -3.21 -12.64 8.00
C GLY A 43 -2.24 -11.44 7.95
N ARG A 44 -1.25 -11.47 7.05
CA ARG A 44 -0.27 -10.39 6.91
C ARG A 44 -0.88 -9.23 6.15
N GLU A 45 -0.54 -8.02 6.55
CA GLU A 45 -0.87 -6.84 5.76
C GLU A 45 0.04 -6.78 4.53
N LEU A 46 -0.54 -6.54 3.37
CA LEU A 46 0.17 -6.52 2.10
C LEU A 46 0.17 -5.11 1.51
N VAL A 47 1.31 -4.65 0.99
CA VAL A 47 1.38 -3.40 0.25
C VAL A 47 1.92 -3.70 -1.13
N LEU A 48 1.15 -3.38 -2.17
CA LEU A 48 1.52 -3.65 -3.56
C LEU A 48 1.88 -2.33 -4.24
N ALA A 49 3.16 -2.05 -4.43
CA ALA A 49 3.62 -0.89 -5.19
C ALA A 49 3.75 -1.26 -6.68
N GLY A 50 3.18 -0.45 -7.57
CA GLY A 50 3.20 -0.70 -9.01
C GLY A 50 2.25 -1.82 -9.47
N ALA A 51 1.13 -2.03 -8.77
CA ALA A 51 0.16 -3.08 -9.14
C ALA A 51 -0.41 -2.87 -10.55
N ASP A 52 -0.79 -1.65 -10.92
CA ASP A 52 -1.15 -1.24 -12.29
C ASP A 52 -0.10 -1.61 -13.33
N HIS A 53 1.19 -1.43 -13.03
CA HIS A 53 2.25 -1.79 -13.95
C HIS A 53 2.27 -3.30 -14.19
N LEU A 54 2.19 -4.09 -13.11
CA LEU A 54 2.11 -5.54 -13.23
C LEU A 54 0.85 -6.00 -13.98
N VAL A 55 -0.30 -5.36 -13.75
CA VAL A 55 -1.54 -5.60 -14.50
C VAL A 55 -1.34 -5.28 -15.99
N ALA A 56 -0.68 -4.17 -16.32
CA ALA A 56 -0.41 -3.77 -17.69
C ALA A 56 0.56 -4.73 -18.40
N VAL A 57 1.53 -5.32 -17.68
CA VAL A 57 2.44 -6.35 -18.22
C VAL A 57 1.75 -7.71 -18.35
N LEU A 58 0.81 -8.05 -17.46
CA LEU A 58 0.07 -9.32 -17.50
C LEU A 58 -0.98 -9.37 -18.61
N ARG A 59 -1.76 -8.29 -18.81
CA ARG A 59 -2.89 -8.27 -19.76
C ARG A 59 -2.52 -8.73 -21.19
N PRO A 60 -1.39 -8.31 -21.79
CA PRO A 60 -1.01 -8.75 -23.14
C PRO A 60 -0.74 -10.26 -23.25
N MET A 61 -0.46 -10.95 -22.14
CA MET A 61 -0.24 -12.39 -22.13
C MET A 61 -1.54 -13.19 -22.05
N LEU A 62 -2.68 -12.54 -21.74
CA LEU A 62 -3.96 -13.20 -21.59
C LEU A 62 -4.76 -13.06 -22.89
N ALA A 63 -4.92 -14.16 -23.61
CA ALA A 63 -5.78 -14.23 -24.78
C ALA A 63 -7.02 -15.08 -24.48
N ILE A 64 -8.20 -14.49 -24.71
CA ILE A 64 -9.47 -15.18 -24.49
C ILE A 64 -9.54 -16.41 -25.40
N GLY A 65 -9.80 -17.58 -24.81
CA GLY A 65 -9.84 -18.86 -25.51
C GLY A 65 -8.47 -19.52 -25.74
N ASP A 66 -7.36 -18.86 -25.39
CA ASP A 66 -6.03 -19.47 -25.42
C ASP A 66 -5.66 -20.04 -24.04
N ARG A 67 -5.47 -21.36 -24.00
CA ARG A 67 -5.04 -22.09 -22.79
C ARG A 67 -3.51 -22.26 -22.73
N GLY A 68 -2.76 -21.81 -23.73
CA GLY A 68 -1.32 -22.05 -23.89
C GLY A 68 -0.44 -21.46 -22.79
N THR A 69 -0.85 -20.33 -22.19
CA THR A 69 -0.14 -19.71 -21.06
C THR A 69 -0.49 -20.32 -19.70
N GLY A 70 -1.49 -21.21 -19.65
CA GLY A 70 -2.03 -21.80 -18.43
C GLY A 70 -2.88 -20.84 -17.59
N GLU A 71 -3.42 -21.36 -16.48
CA GLU A 71 -4.32 -20.61 -15.57
C GLU A 71 -3.58 -19.62 -14.66
N ALA A 72 -2.30 -19.84 -14.38
CA ALA A 72 -1.56 -19.07 -13.37
C ALA A 72 -1.51 -17.55 -13.63
N PRO A 73 -1.26 -17.07 -14.87
CA PRO A 73 -1.33 -15.63 -15.18
C PRO A 73 -2.72 -15.02 -14.98
N TRP A 74 -3.77 -15.76 -15.32
CA TRP A 74 -5.16 -15.34 -15.14
C TRP A 74 -5.53 -15.22 -13.66
N LEU A 75 -5.19 -16.24 -12.87
CA LEU A 75 -5.45 -16.26 -11.44
C LEU A 75 -4.63 -15.19 -10.70
N LEU A 76 -3.41 -14.90 -11.15
CA LEU A 76 -2.62 -13.80 -10.61
C LEU A 76 -3.27 -12.44 -10.90
N LEU A 77 -3.77 -12.22 -12.11
CA LEU A 77 -4.48 -10.98 -12.44
C LEU A 77 -5.73 -10.82 -11.55
N LEU A 78 -6.54 -11.86 -11.41
CA LEU A 78 -7.73 -11.84 -10.54
C LEU A 78 -7.36 -11.56 -9.07
N GLU A 79 -6.29 -12.18 -8.57
CA GLU A 79 -5.77 -11.91 -7.22
C GLU A 79 -5.34 -10.45 -7.09
N LEU A 80 -4.62 -9.88 -8.06
CA LEU A 80 -4.25 -8.46 -8.03
C LEU A 80 -5.49 -7.56 -8.04
N LEU A 81 -6.49 -7.82 -8.89
CA LEU A 81 -7.71 -7.02 -8.97
C LEU A 81 -8.51 -7.07 -7.66
N LEU A 82 -8.58 -8.24 -7.02
CA LEU A 82 -9.16 -8.39 -5.68
C LEU A 82 -8.39 -7.58 -4.63
N LEU A 83 -7.07 -7.73 -4.59
CA LEU A 83 -6.17 -7.04 -3.67
C LEU A 83 -6.15 -5.52 -3.88
N THR A 84 -6.47 -5.05 -5.09
CA THR A 84 -6.58 -3.62 -5.45
C THR A 84 -8.00 -3.07 -5.34
N LYS A 85 -8.98 -3.89 -4.91
CA LYS A 85 -10.42 -3.55 -4.82
C LYS A 85 -11.04 -3.09 -6.14
N ARG A 86 -10.59 -3.62 -7.27
CA ARG A 86 -11.13 -3.30 -8.60
C ARG A 86 -12.18 -4.32 -8.99
N GLU A 87 -13.34 -4.23 -8.35
CA GLU A 87 -14.46 -5.17 -8.53
C GLU A 87 -14.90 -5.25 -10.00
N LYS A 88 -15.10 -4.11 -10.66
CA LYS A 88 -15.51 -4.09 -12.08
C LYS A 88 -14.52 -4.82 -13.00
N ASP A 89 -13.24 -4.47 -12.91
CA ASP A 89 -12.19 -5.11 -13.73
C ASP A 89 -12.07 -6.61 -13.40
N PHE A 90 -12.30 -6.97 -12.13
CA PHE A 90 -12.31 -8.35 -11.67
C PHE A 90 -13.43 -9.14 -12.32
N GLU A 91 -14.67 -8.62 -12.31
CA GLU A 91 -15.83 -9.27 -12.92
C GLU A 91 -15.64 -9.47 -14.43
N GLU A 92 -15.13 -8.45 -15.13
CA GLU A 92 -14.81 -8.55 -16.56
C GLU A 92 -13.76 -9.65 -16.81
N THR A 93 -12.66 -9.64 -16.06
CA THR A 93 -11.59 -10.66 -16.18
C THR A 93 -12.07 -12.06 -15.80
N ALA A 94 -12.96 -12.16 -14.80
CA ALA A 94 -13.54 -13.41 -14.33
C ALA A 94 -14.44 -14.04 -15.40
N MET A 95 -15.18 -13.22 -16.15
CA MET A 95 -15.99 -13.67 -17.28
C MET A 95 -15.10 -14.23 -18.40
N ASP A 96 -14.05 -13.50 -18.77
CA ASP A 96 -13.08 -13.93 -19.78
C ASP A 96 -12.36 -15.24 -19.39
N TYR A 97 -12.04 -15.39 -18.10
CA TYR A 97 -11.48 -16.62 -17.54
C TYR A 97 -12.44 -17.80 -17.66
N CYS A 98 -13.72 -17.60 -17.34
CA CYS A 98 -14.75 -18.64 -17.48
C CYS A 98 -14.90 -19.09 -18.92
N VAL A 99 -14.88 -18.16 -19.88
CA VAL A 99 -14.95 -18.47 -21.31
C VAL A 99 -13.72 -19.28 -21.75
N THR A 100 -12.54 -18.94 -21.23
CA THR A 100 -11.28 -19.56 -21.62
C THR A 100 -11.12 -20.97 -21.04
N PHE A 101 -11.40 -21.16 -19.75
CA PHE A 101 -11.12 -22.41 -19.04
C PHE A 101 -12.37 -23.24 -18.70
N GLU A 102 -13.57 -22.72 -18.94
CA GLU A 102 -14.86 -23.38 -18.64
C GLU A 102 -15.00 -23.78 -17.16
N VAL A 103 -14.26 -23.10 -16.29
CA VAL A 103 -14.31 -23.27 -14.83
C VAL A 103 -14.75 -21.96 -14.19
N SER A 104 -15.46 -22.07 -13.06
CA SER A 104 -15.86 -20.90 -12.30
C SER A 104 -14.64 -20.11 -11.80
N PRO A 105 -14.68 -18.78 -11.82
CA PRO A 105 -13.59 -17.98 -11.31
C PRO A 105 -13.60 -18.01 -9.77
N PRO A 106 -12.49 -17.62 -9.11
CA PRO A 106 -12.51 -17.33 -7.68
C PRO A 106 -13.56 -16.26 -7.34
N SER A 107 -14.17 -16.35 -6.16
CA SER A 107 -15.12 -15.34 -5.68
C SER A 107 -14.43 -14.04 -5.29
N PHE A 108 -15.13 -12.91 -5.46
CA PHE A 108 -14.69 -11.61 -4.96
C PHE A 108 -14.93 -11.51 -3.44
N GLU A 109 -14.07 -12.15 -2.63
CA GLU A 109 -14.14 -12.06 -1.18
C GLU A 109 -13.09 -11.08 -0.65
N ALA A 110 -13.54 -9.90 -0.20
CA ALA A 110 -12.66 -8.86 0.33
C ALA A 110 -11.87 -9.38 1.54
N PRO A 111 -10.53 -9.48 1.48
CA PRO A 111 -9.75 -10.02 2.59
C PRO A 111 -9.83 -9.11 3.83
N PRO A 112 -9.86 -9.67 5.05
CA PRO A 112 -9.89 -8.87 6.29
C PRO A 112 -8.61 -8.06 6.52
N HIS A 113 -7.48 -8.52 5.99
CA HIS A 113 -6.21 -7.80 5.96
C HIS A 113 -5.94 -7.35 4.54
N LEU A 114 -6.26 -6.08 4.28
CA LEU A 114 -6.29 -5.56 2.92
C LEU A 114 -4.87 -5.44 2.35
N ALA A 115 -4.66 -6.00 1.17
CA ALA A 115 -3.61 -5.51 0.30
C ALA A 115 -3.95 -4.10 -0.13
N VAL A 116 -2.94 -3.26 -0.28
CA VAL A 116 -3.24 -1.90 -0.70
C VAL A 116 -2.22 -1.40 -1.69
N THR A 117 -2.75 -0.81 -2.75
CA THR A 117 -2.01 -0.27 -3.87
C THR A 117 -1.25 0.98 -3.51
N ALA A 118 0.07 0.89 -3.63
CA ALA A 118 1.02 1.96 -3.92
C ALA A 118 0.84 2.61 -5.30
N ASN A 119 -0.36 3.05 -5.71
CA ASN A 119 -0.55 3.49 -7.10
C ASN A 119 -0.92 4.95 -7.24
N GLY A 120 0.03 5.70 -7.80
CA GLY A 120 -0.21 7.00 -8.40
C GLY A 120 -1.27 6.87 -9.49
N GLY A 121 -2.40 7.54 -9.26
CA GLY A 121 -3.38 7.80 -10.30
C GLY A 121 -2.81 8.83 -11.26
N ALA A 122 -2.62 8.42 -12.51
CA ALA A 122 -2.48 9.34 -13.63
C ALA A 122 -3.81 10.09 -13.81
N GLY A 123 -3.82 11.35 -13.42
CA GLY A 123 -4.77 12.38 -13.81
C GLY A 123 -4.00 13.69 -13.98
N PRO A 124 -4.17 14.44 -15.08
CA PRO A 124 -3.21 15.48 -15.46
C PRO A 124 -3.48 16.76 -14.66
N SER A 125 -2.69 17.01 -13.63
CA SER A 125 -2.28 18.38 -13.27
C SER A 125 -1.08 18.38 -12.34
N ALA A 126 -0.04 19.03 -12.85
CA ALA A 126 1.23 19.37 -12.26
C ALA A 126 1.26 19.57 -10.73
N SER A 127 2.19 18.87 -10.09
CA SER A 127 3.37 19.51 -9.48
C SER A 127 4.51 18.49 -9.48
N PRO A 128 5.72 18.83 -9.97
CA PRO A 128 6.86 17.95 -9.91
C PRO A 128 7.43 18.04 -8.49
N ASP A 129 6.98 17.16 -7.60
CA ASP A 129 7.73 16.96 -6.37
C ASP A 129 7.61 15.51 -5.89
N THR A 130 8.68 14.78 -6.20
CA THR A 130 9.17 13.57 -5.55
C THR A 130 8.12 12.47 -5.33
N ALA A 131 7.81 11.75 -6.40
CA ALA A 131 7.01 10.52 -6.40
C ALA A 131 7.73 9.29 -5.80
N GLY A 132 8.89 9.47 -5.18
CA GLY A 132 9.74 8.36 -4.71
C GLY A 132 9.64 8.03 -3.22
N ASP A 133 9.23 8.95 -2.36
CA ASP A 133 9.45 8.77 -0.92
C ASP A 133 8.31 9.26 -0.03
N ARG A 134 7.18 8.55 -0.11
CA ARG A 134 6.05 8.78 0.79
C ARG A 134 5.99 7.69 1.84
N PHE A 135 6.11 8.08 3.10
CA PHE A 135 5.92 7.21 4.24
C PHE A 135 4.43 7.01 4.49
N LEU A 136 3.97 5.78 4.35
CA LEU A 136 2.56 5.45 4.38
C LEU A 136 2.08 5.18 5.81
N LEU A 137 1.08 5.93 6.27
CA LEU A 137 0.52 5.75 7.61
C LEU A 137 -0.36 4.49 7.66
N PRO A 138 -0.31 3.73 8.77
CA PRO A 138 -1.14 2.54 8.94
C PRO A 138 -2.61 2.93 9.06
N ALA A 139 -3.51 2.00 8.75
CA ALA A 139 -4.95 2.29 8.71
C ALA A 139 -5.54 2.62 10.08
N VAL A 140 -4.95 2.06 11.14
CA VAL A 140 -5.35 2.28 12.52
C VAL A 140 -4.09 2.51 13.35
N ILE A 141 -4.02 3.67 14.01
CA ILE A 141 -2.95 3.99 14.97
C ILE A 141 -3.58 3.99 16.36
N ARG A 142 -3.06 3.14 17.26
CA ARG A 142 -3.50 3.05 18.66
C ARG A 142 -2.30 3.01 19.60
N GLY A 143 -2.54 3.42 20.84
CA GLY A 143 -1.54 3.40 21.90
C GLY A 143 -0.55 4.55 21.78
N ASP A 144 0.72 4.29 22.07
CA ASP A 144 1.78 5.29 22.02
C ASP A 144 2.36 5.49 20.60
N GLY A 145 2.02 4.61 19.65
CA GLY A 145 2.52 4.66 18.28
C GLY A 145 4.03 4.53 18.17
N ALA A 146 4.74 4.03 19.18
CA ALA A 146 6.20 4.12 19.26
C ALA A 146 6.93 3.53 18.04
N ALA A 147 6.46 2.39 17.52
CA ALA A 147 7.02 1.77 16.33
C ALA A 147 6.83 2.62 15.06
N LEU A 148 5.69 3.29 14.93
CA LEU A 148 5.41 4.21 13.83
C LEU A 148 6.33 5.42 13.90
N LEU A 149 6.46 6.03 15.09
CA LEU A 149 7.31 7.20 15.29
C LEU A 149 8.79 6.89 15.04
N ALA A 150 9.27 5.72 15.50
CA ALA A 150 10.64 5.28 15.23
C ALA A 150 10.91 5.10 13.73
N ALA A 151 9.96 4.52 13.00
CA ALA A 151 10.09 4.36 11.55
C ALA A 151 10.08 5.72 10.81
N ILE A 152 9.27 6.67 11.26
CA ILE A 152 9.27 8.04 10.72
C ILE A 152 10.62 8.73 10.99
N ALA A 153 11.15 8.60 12.21
CA ALA A 153 12.44 9.18 12.60
C ALA A 153 13.62 8.60 11.80
N GLU A 154 13.60 7.31 11.46
CA GLU A 154 14.65 6.69 10.65
C GLU A 154 14.62 7.19 9.19
N GLN A 155 13.42 7.50 8.68
CA GLN A 155 13.23 7.99 7.32
C GLN A 155 13.57 9.48 7.18
N ALA A 156 13.31 10.29 8.20
CA ALA A 156 13.51 11.74 8.19
C ALA A 156 14.90 12.20 7.67
N PRO A 157 16.05 11.69 8.16
CA PRO A 157 17.36 12.15 7.70
C PRO A 157 17.72 11.69 6.29
N ARG A 158 17.00 10.71 5.73
CA ARG A 158 17.26 10.17 4.38
C ARG A 158 16.61 11.01 3.29
N HIS A 159 15.66 11.88 3.63
CA HIS A 159 14.86 12.63 2.67
C HIS A 159 14.71 14.10 3.06
N PRO A 160 14.93 15.05 2.13
CA PRO A 160 14.82 16.47 2.42
C PRO A 160 13.38 16.91 2.73
N VAL A 161 12.39 16.18 2.20
CA VAL A 161 10.96 16.38 2.46
C VAL A 161 10.36 15.05 2.90
N LEU A 162 9.83 15.00 4.11
CA LEU A 162 9.16 13.84 4.68
C LEU A 162 7.67 13.91 4.35
N VAL A 163 7.23 13.11 3.38
CA VAL A 163 5.82 13.06 2.98
C VAL A 163 5.13 11.87 3.67
N LEU A 164 4.19 12.14 4.57
CA LEU A 164 3.36 11.13 5.22
C LEU A 164 2.03 10.97 4.46
N ASP A 165 1.77 9.78 3.94
CA ASP A 165 0.55 9.47 3.19
C ASP A 165 -0.51 8.86 4.12
N GLY A 166 -1.57 9.62 4.36
CA GLY A 166 -2.69 9.31 5.23
C GLY A 166 -3.90 8.72 4.52
N SER A 167 -3.80 8.39 3.23
CA SER A 167 -4.92 7.87 2.40
C SER A 167 -5.65 6.68 3.02
N ARG A 168 -4.97 5.91 3.87
CA ARG A 168 -5.49 4.69 4.51
C ARG A 168 -5.82 4.87 5.98
N LEU A 169 -5.34 5.95 6.59
CA LEU A 169 -5.53 6.23 8.01
C LEU A 169 -7.02 6.48 8.26
N ALA A 170 -7.72 5.43 8.68
CA ALA A 170 -9.13 5.45 9.00
C ALA A 170 -9.35 5.93 10.43
N ARG A 171 -8.46 5.53 11.35
CA ARG A 171 -8.62 5.80 12.78
C ARG A 171 -7.29 6.04 13.48
N ILE A 172 -7.24 7.10 14.27
CA ILE A 172 -6.16 7.36 15.22
C ILE A 172 -6.82 7.59 16.59
N ASP A 173 -6.27 7.00 17.65
CA ASP A 173 -6.72 7.36 18.99
C ASP A 173 -6.09 8.67 19.45
N TYR A 174 -6.67 9.27 20.48
CA TYR A 174 -6.23 10.59 20.95
C TYR A 174 -4.79 10.58 21.46
N MET A 175 -4.36 9.48 22.09
CA MET A 175 -3.03 9.34 22.67
C MET A 175 -1.96 9.27 21.57
N ALA A 176 -2.16 8.45 20.54
CA ALA A 176 -1.26 8.37 19.42
C ALA A 176 -1.28 9.63 18.56
N ALA A 177 -2.44 10.31 18.43
CA ALA A 177 -2.52 11.58 17.73
C ALA A 177 -1.64 12.65 18.41
N ASN A 178 -1.64 12.71 19.73
CA ASN A 178 -0.76 13.61 20.49
C ASN A 178 0.73 13.25 20.30
N ALA A 179 1.06 11.96 20.40
CA ALA A 179 2.44 11.50 20.22
C ALA A 179 2.96 11.79 18.80
N LEU A 180 2.13 11.58 17.78
CA LEU A 180 2.44 11.91 16.39
C LEU A 180 2.64 13.42 16.21
N VAL A 181 1.71 14.25 16.68
CA VAL A 181 1.82 15.72 16.58
C VAL A 181 3.12 16.21 17.24
N ALA A 182 3.43 15.74 18.44
CA ALA A 182 4.65 16.12 19.15
C ALA A 182 5.90 15.75 18.34
N HIS A 183 5.94 14.53 17.81
CA HIS A 183 7.08 14.04 17.05
C HIS A 183 7.29 14.80 15.72
N LEU A 184 6.21 15.05 14.97
CA LEU A 184 6.30 15.78 13.70
C LEU A 184 6.71 17.23 13.89
N ARG A 185 6.30 17.84 15.01
CA ARG A 185 6.78 19.17 15.38
C ARG A 185 8.27 19.20 15.67
N THR A 186 8.79 18.22 16.42
CA THR A 186 10.24 18.11 16.66
C THR A 186 11.01 17.98 15.34
N LEU A 187 10.54 17.15 14.41
CA LEU A 187 11.18 17.02 13.09
C LEU A 187 11.16 18.33 12.28
N ALA A 188 10.06 19.08 12.35
CA ALA A 188 9.94 20.39 11.71
C ALA A 188 10.76 21.49 12.42
N GLU A 189 11.00 21.37 13.72
CA GLU A 189 11.93 22.22 14.48
C GLU A 189 13.39 21.90 14.13
N ASP A 190 13.69 20.63 13.88
CA ASP A 190 15.00 20.13 13.40
C ASP A 190 15.25 20.43 11.90
N GLY A 191 14.33 21.14 11.25
CA GLY A 191 14.50 21.64 9.87
C GLY A 191 14.03 20.71 8.76
N HIS A 192 13.32 19.62 9.08
CA HIS A 192 12.73 18.75 8.05
C HIS A 192 11.41 19.33 7.55
N ASP A 193 11.21 19.36 6.23
CA ASP A 193 9.93 19.72 5.64
C ASP A 193 8.96 18.53 5.74
N VAL A 194 7.95 18.63 6.61
CA VAL A 194 6.98 17.55 6.83
C VAL A 194 5.65 17.85 6.13
N VAL A 195 5.17 16.90 5.34
CA VAL A 195 3.91 17.02 4.57
C VAL A 195 3.01 15.82 4.82
N LEU A 196 1.83 16.02 5.40
CA LEU A 196 0.79 15.00 5.48
C LEU A 196 -0.19 15.14 4.31
N ARG A 197 -0.41 14.06 3.56
CA ARG A 197 -1.31 14.02 2.40
C ARG A 197 -2.43 13.02 2.60
N ASP A 198 -3.53 13.22 1.86
CA ASP A 198 -4.66 12.30 1.74
C ASP A 198 -5.30 11.87 3.07
N LEU A 199 -5.21 12.72 4.10
CA LEU A 199 -5.83 12.44 5.39
C LEU A 199 -7.35 12.50 5.31
N ASN A 200 -8.03 11.59 5.99
CA ASN A 200 -9.47 11.72 6.18
C ASN A 200 -9.80 13.00 6.99
N HIS A 201 -11.01 13.54 6.78
CA HIS A 201 -11.38 14.83 7.40
C HIS A 201 -11.39 14.82 8.93
N ILE A 202 -11.77 13.72 9.55
CA ILE A 202 -11.85 13.58 11.01
C ILE A 202 -10.44 13.65 11.62
N VAL A 203 -9.50 12.91 11.05
CA VAL A 203 -8.10 12.87 11.46
C VAL A 203 -7.43 14.20 11.18
N ALA A 204 -7.65 14.78 9.99
CA ALA A 204 -7.13 16.11 9.65
C ALA A 204 -7.62 17.18 10.66
N ALA A 205 -8.90 17.15 11.02
CA ALA A 205 -9.47 18.06 12.02
C ALA A 205 -8.87 17.83 13.42
N LEU A 206 -8.72 16.57 13.84
CA LEU A 206 -8.10 16.22 15.12
C LEU A 206 -6.66 16.72 15.21
N LEU A 207 -5.84 16.49 14.17
CA LEU A 207 -4.45 16.93 14.15
C LEU A 207 -4.32 18.46 14.16
N ARG A 208 -5.23 19.17 13.47
CA ARG A 208 -5.31 20.64 13.53
C ARG A 208 -5.69 21.12 14.93
N LEU A 209 -6.67 20.48 15.57
CA LEU A 209 -7.10 20.80 16.93
C LEU A 209 -5.96 20.62 17.95
N LEU A 210 -5.15 19.57 17.77
CA LEU A 210 -3.98 19.30 18.61
C LEU A 210 -2.79 20.24 18.34
N GLY A 211 -2.88 21.13 17.35
CA GLY A 211 -1.87 22.14 17.08
C GLY A 211 -0.63 21.58 16.38
N ILE A 212 -0.83 20.82 15.29
CA ILE A 212 0.27 20.31 14.43
C ILE A 212 1.20 21.40 13.86
N GLY A 213 0.79 22.67 13.93
CA GLY A 213 1.61 23.85 13.65
C GLY A 213 1.69 24.21 12.17
N ASP A 214 2.05 25.47 11.87
CA ASP A 214 2.06 26.02 10.50
C ASP A 214 3.21 25.48 9.63
N ARG A 215 4.22 24.88 10.25
CA ARG A 215 5.38 24.29 9.56
C ARG A 215 5.10 22.91 8.96
N VAL A 216 4.03 22.26 9.40
CA VAL A 216 3.62 20.94 8.90
C VAL A 216 2.46 21.12 7.92
N ARG A 217 2.69 20.80 6.64
CA ARG A 217 1.66 21.00 5.60
C ARG A 217 0.67 19.85 5.63
N LEU A 218 -0.62 20.14 5.71
CA LEU A 218 -1.67 19.13 5.83
C LEU A 218 -2.68 19.23 4.68
N TYR A 219 -2.72 18.20 3.84
CA TYR A 219 -3.67 18.03 2.75
C TYR A 219 -4.68 16.94 3.11
N ALA A 220 -5.93 17.33 3.30
CA ALA A 220 -7.03 16.38 3.47
C ALA A 220 -7.44 15.79 2.10
N HIS A 221 -7.98 14.57 2.12
CA HIS A 221 -8.54 13.92 0.94
C HIS A 221 -9.66 14.79 0.33
N LYS A 222 -9.71 14.89 -0.99
CA LYS A 222 -10.86 15.45 -1.71
C LYS A 222 -11.78 14.28 -2.04
N TYR A 223 -13.03 14.34 -1.59
CA TYR A 223 -14.10 13.43 -2.01
C TYR A 223 -14.26 13.44 -3.53
#